data_AF-A0A7J8FSY4-F1
#
_entry.id   AF-A0A7J8FSY4-F1
#
_cell.length_a   1.000
_cell.length_b   1.000
_cell.length_c   1.000
_cell.angle_alpha   90.00
_cell.angle_beta   90.00
_cell.angle_gamma   90.00
#
_symmetry.space_group_name_H-M   'P 1'
#
loop_
_entity.id
_entity.type
_entity.pdbx_description
1 polymer ?
#
loop_
_entity_poly.entity_id
_entity_poly.type
_entity_poly.pdbx_seq_one_letter_code
_entity_poly.pdbx_strand_id
1 'polypeptide(L)'
;MSVLDALWEDRDVRFDVSSQQMKTRPGEVLIDCLDSIEDTKGNNGDRGRLLVTNLRILWHSLALPRVNLSVGYNCILTITTRTANSKLRGQTEALYILTKCNSTRFEFIFTNLVPGSPRLFTSVIAVHRAYETSKMYRDFKLRSALIQNKQLRLLPQEHVYDKINGVWNLSSDQGNLGTFFVTNVRIVWHANMNDSFNVSIPYLQIRSIKIRDSKFGLALVIESSQQSGGYVLGFKIDPVEKLQASVKEINSLHKVYSASPIFGVDYKMEEKPQSLEALTVEQIQDDVEIDSDDHPDAFVLDNVASEWVGLPPLPSARCLFGLGEADDKIYVVAGKDLQTEASLDSVLCYDPATSKWNEVKKLPIKVYGHNVVSHKGMIYCLGGKTDDKKCTNRVFIYNPKKGDWKDMPPMKIPRSMFGVAIHKGKIVIAGGVTEDGLSSSVEAFDLTTNKWEAMTEFPQERSSISLVSLAGSLYAISGFAMIQLDSQEFAPTEVNDIWKYEDDKKEWAGMLKEIRYASGASCLATRLNLFKLSKL
;
A
#
# COMPACT_ATOMS: atom_id res chain seq x y z
N MET A 1 10.83 40.33 3.36
CA MET A 1 10.81 39.09 4.17
C MET A 1 11.41 38.00 3.30
N SER A 2 12.57 37.46 3.67
CA SER A 2 13.22 36.41 2.88
C SER A 2 12.33 35.17 2.84
N VAL A 3 12.11 34.62 1.65
CA VAL A 3 11.21 33.50 1.30
C VAL A 3 11.69 32.13 1.87
N LEU A 4 12.48 32.15 2.94
CA LEU A 4 13.01 30.98 3.64
C LEU A 4 12.71 31.08 5.14
N ASP A 5 11.50 31.51 5.52
CA ASP A 5 10.96 31.01 6.78
C ASP A 5 10.83 29.49 6.60
N ALA A 6 11.67 28.76 7.34
CA ALA A 6 11.74 27.31 7.23
C ALA A 6 10.34 26.71 7.40
N LEU A 7 9.98 25.80 6.50
CA LEU A 7 8.71 25.06 6.54
C LEU A 7 8.59 24.38 7.91
N TRP A 8 7.74 24.92 8.76
CA TRP A 8 7.52 24.42 10.11
C TRP A 8 6.14 23.78 10.26
N GLU A 9 5.21 24.17 9.39
CA GLU A 9 3.80 23.81 9.47
C GLU A 9 3.58 22.30 9.48
N ASP A 10 4.34 21.53 8.70
CA ASP A 10 4.28 20.07 8.71
C ASP A 10 5.29 19.40 9.66
N ARG A 11 6.26 20.15 10.22
CA ARG A 11 7.41 19.62 10.99
C ARG A 11 7.40 19.91 12.48
N ASP A 12 6.53 20.80 12.94
CA ASP A 12 6.40 21.16 14.36
C ASP A 12 4.99 20.92 14.89
N VAL A 13 4.91 20.87 16.22
CA VAL A 13 3.68 21.00 17.00
C VAL A 13 3.75 22.32 17.76
N ARG A 14 2.75 23.20 17.59
CA ARG A 14 2.69 24.51 18.26
C ARG A 14 1.33 24.74 18.90
N PHE A 15 1.34 25.51 19.98
CA PHE A 15 0.16 25.91 20.74
C PHE A 15 0.04 27.44 20.69
N ASP A 16 -1.18 27.95 20.78
CA ASP A 16 -1.51 29.38 20.80
C ASP A 16 -0.81 30.15 19.68
N VAL A 17 -0.86 29.61 18.46
CA VAL A 17 -0.26 30.22 17.28
C VAL A 17 -0.99 31.52 16.93
N SER A 18 -0.24 32.47 16.38
CA SER A 18 -0.80 33.76 15.99
C SER A 18 -1.80 33.62 14.84
N SER A 19 -2.71 34.59 14.70
CA SER A 19 -3.67 34.62 13.58
C SER A 19 -3.00 34.61 12.20
N GLN A 20 -1.78 35.16 12.10
CA GLN A 20 -1.01 35.13 10.86
C GLN A 20 -0.44 33.72 10.57
N GLN A 21 -0.04 32.98 11.60
CA GLN A 21 0.43 31.59 11.49
C GLN A 21 -0.70 30.59 11.28
N MET A 22 -1.94 30.94 11.61
CA MET A 22 -3.11 30.11 11.30
C MET A 22 -3.53 30.20 9.82
N LYS A 23 -3.14 31.25 9.10
CA LYS A 23 -3.41 31.34 7.66
C LYS A 23 -2.65 30.27 6.91
N THR A 24 -3.20 29.85 5.78
CA THR A 24 -2.52 28.93 4.88
C THR A 24 -1.29 29.61 4.28
N ARG A 25 -0.16 28.90 4.31
CA ARG A 25 1.05 29.33 3.61
C ARG A 25 0.92 29.11 2.09
N PRO A 26 1.78 29.72 1.26
CA PRO A 26 1.87 29.35 -0.15
C PRO A 26 2.07 27.84 -0.33
N GLY A 27 1.28 27.23 -1.22
CA GLY A 27 1.21 25.78 -1.46
C GLY A 27 0.38 24.99 -0.45
N GLU A 28 0.02 25.58 0.70
CA GLU A 28 -0.90 24.94 1.65
C GLU A 28 -2.35 25.22 1.25
N VAL A 29 -3.15 24.16 1.21
CA VAL A 29 -4.57 24.23 0.88
C VAL A 29 -5.40 23.67 2.02
N LEU A 30 -6.50 24.35 2.32
CA LEU A 30 -7.53 23.83 3.21
C LEU A 30 -8.28 22.71 2.47
N ILE A 31 -8.31 21.53 3.06
CA ILE A 31 -8.98 20.35 2.49
C ILE A 31 -10.35 20.18 3.12
N ASP A 32 -10.44 20.31 4.45
CA ASP A 32 -11.70 20.13 5.17
C ASP A 32 -11.79 21.07 6.37
N CYS A 33 -13.01 21.44 6.73
CA CYS A 33 -13.35 22.27 7.87
C CYS A 33 -14.46 21.59 8.66
N LEU A 34 -14.12 21.20 9.89
CA LEU A 34 -14.99 20.46 10.79
C LEU A 34 -15.37 21.36 11.96
N ASP A 35 -16.63 21.76 11.98
CA ASP A 35 -17.21 22.50 13.10
C ASP A 35 -17.59 21.58 14.25
N SER A 36 -17.70 22.15 15.45
CA SER A 36 -18.13 21.44 16.65
C SER A 36 -17.21 20.28 17.04
N ILE A 37 -15.89 20.50 16.94
CA ILE A 37 -14.87 19.57 17.41
C ILE A 37 -14.34 20.06 18.76
N GLU A 38 -14.41 19.21 19.78
CA GLU A 38 -13.85 19.48 21.11
C GLU A 38 -12.43 18.91 21.20
N ASP A 39 -11.47 19.69 21.71
CA ASP A 39 -10.19 19.18 22.20
C ASP A 39 -10.38 18.63 23.61
N THR A 40 -10.71 17.34 23.71
CA THR A 40 -11.04 16.66 24.96
C THR A 40 -9.84 16.52 25.90
N LYS A 41 -8.61 16.62 25.38
CA LYS A 41 -7.40 16.50 26.21
C LYS A 41 -6.96 17.84 26.78
N GLY A 42 -6.84 18.86 25.95
CA GLY A 42 -6.33 20.18 26.35
C GLY A 42 -7.41 21.14 26.84
N ASN A 43 -8.58 21.14 26.20
CA ASN A 43 -9.62 22.16 26.39
C ASN A 43 -11.01 21.52 26.55
N ASN A 44 -11.11 20.53 27.43
CA ASN A 44 -12.34 19.76 27.63
C ASN A 44 -13.51 20.66 28.09
N GLY A 45 -14.62 20.61 27.38
CA GLY A 45 -15.76 21.52 27.57
C GLY A 45 -15.79 22.72 26.63
N ASP A 46 -14.75 22.97 25.83
CA ASP A 46 -14.71 24.06 24.86
C ASP A 46 -15.00 23.56 23.45
N ARG A 47 -15.90 24.26 22.75
CA ARG A 47 -16.26 23.92 21.38
C ARG A 47 -15.31 24.62 20.43
N GLY A 48 -14.63 23.85 19.60
CA GLY A 48 -13.72 24.36 18.60
C GLY A 48 -14.08 23.97 17.17
N ARG A 49 -13.21 24.40 16.26
CA ARG A 49 -13.20 24.05 14.84
C ARG A 49 -11.86 23.39 14.52
N LEU A 50 -11.92 22.29 13.78
CA LEU A 50 -10.76 21.58 13.26
C LEU A 50 -10.64 21.86 11.76
N LEU A 51 -9.51 22.43 11.35
CA LEU A 51 -9.16 22.64 9.96
C LEU A 51 -8.12 21.58 9.56
N VAL A 52 -8.44 20.82 8.52
CA VAL A 52 -7.57 19.82 7.94
C VAL A 52 -6.97 20.44 6.68
N THR A 53 -5.67 20.74 6.71
CA THR A 53 -4.94 21.23 5.53
C THR A 53 -4.15 20.08 4.91
N ASN A 54 -3.51 20.32 3.77
CA ASN A 54 -2.61 19.35 3.15
C ASN A 54 -1.27 19.17 3.90
N LEU A 55 -0.97 19.95 4.93
CA LEU A 55 0.30 19.89 5.68
C LEU A 55 0.13 19.66 7.18
N ARG A 56 -1.00 20.11 7.75
CA ARG A 56 -1.22 20.09 9.19
C ARG A 56 -2.70 20.05 9.55
N ILE A 57 -2.93 19.77 10.82
CA ILE A 57 -4.21 19.95 11.48
C ILE A 57 -4.13 21.19 12.35
N LEU A 58 -5.10 22.08 12.23
CA LEU A 58 -5.29 23.20 13.12
C LEU A 58 -6.58 23.01 13.91
N TRP A 59 -6.52 23.17 15.22
CA TRP A 59 -7.72 23.31 16.03
C TRP A 59 -7.71 24.68 16.68
N HIS A 60 -8.85 25.36 16.70
CA HIS A 60 -9.00 26.58 17.50
C HIS A 60 -10.35 26.60 18.20
N SER A 61 -10.38 27.19 19.39
CA SER A 61 -11.63 27.48 20.10
C SER A 61 -12.50 28.43 19.29
N LEU A 62 -13.82 28.18 19.29
CA LEU A 62 -14.80 29.11 18.72
C LEU A 62 -15.12 30.25 19.70
N ALA A 63 -14.98 30.03 21.00
CA ALA A 63 -15.21 31.04 22.03
C ALA A 63 -14.00 31.99 22.17
N LEU A 64 -12.79 31.45 22.13
CA LEU A 64 -11.54 32.18 22.32
C LEU A 64 -10.47 31.74 21.30
N PRO A 65 -10.48 32.26 20.05
CA PRO A 65 -9.57 31.80 18.97
C PRO A 65 -8.07 31.93 19.27
N ARG A 66 -7.68 32.68 20.30
CA ARG A 66 -6.30 32.73 20.80
C ARG A 66 -5.83 31.40 21.37
N VAL A 67 -6.76 30.57 21.85
CA VAL A 67 -6.52 29.21 22.32
C VAL A 67 -6.65 28.30 21.11
N ASN A 68 -5.51 27.82 20.63
CA ASN A 68 -5.45 27.01 19.42
C ASN A 68 -4.21 26.11 19.43
N LEU A 69 -4.17 25.17 18.50
CA LEU A 69 -3.03 24.29 18.30
C LEU A 69 -2.85 23.99 16.81
N SER A 70 -1.61 23.67 16.47
CA SER A 70 -1.14 23.36 15.12
C SER A 70 -0.30 22.10 15.19
N VAL A 71 -0.74 21.05 14.50
CA VAL A 71 -0.07 19.74 14.48
C VAL A 71 0.34 19.40 13.06
N GLY A 72 1.64 19.51 12.77
CA GLY A 72 2.19 19.10 11.48
C GLY A 72 2.15 17.59 11.26
N TYR A 73 1.82 17.16 10.04
CA TYR A 73 1.67 15.73 9.75
C TYR A 73 2.95 14.92 9.94
N ASN A 74 4.14 15.50 9.68
CA ASN A 74 5.41 14.78 9.88
C ASN A 74 5.73 14.52 11.36
N CYS A 75 5.03 15.19 12.29
CA CYS A 75 5.14 14.92 13.72
C CYS A 75 4.27 13.76 14.19
N ILE A 76 3.30 13.33 13.40
CA ILE A 76 2.33 12.32 13.81
C ILE A 76 2.98 10.93 13.75
N LEU A 77 2.91 10.21 14.86
CA LEU A 77 3.34 8.81 14.94
C LEU A 77 2.18 7.86 14.70
N THR A 78 1.01 8.16 15.27
CA THR A 78 -0.14 7.27 15.20
C THR A 78 -1.42 8.06 15.32
N ILE A 79 -2.41 7.68 14.51
CA ILE A 79 -3.78 8.16 14.58
C ILE A 79 -4.65 6.93 14.87
N THR A 80 -5.40 6.95 15.98
CA THR A 80 -6.32 5.87 16.36
C THR A 80 -7.68 6.43 16.77
N THR A 81 -8.74 5.66 16.57
CA THR A 81 -10.07 5.97 17.10
C THR A 81 -10.29 5.19 18.39
N ARG A 82 -10.67 5.88 19.47
CA ARG A 82 -11.00 5.26 20.76
C ARG A 82 -12.13 6.02 21.44
N THR A 83 -12.81 5.37 22.37
CA THR A 83 -13.79 6.05 23.22
C THR A 83 -13.09 7.03 24.16
N ALA A 84 -13.59 8.25 24.26
CA ALA A 84 -13.18 9.27 25.20
C ALA A 84 -14.40 9.79 25.99
N ASN A 85 -14.15 10.39 27.15
CA ASN A 85 -15.19 11.02 27.96
C ASN A 85 -15.18 12.55 27.73
N SER A 86 -16.03 12.99 26.81
CA SER A 86 -16.26 14.39 26.49
C SER A 86 -17.14 15.06 27.55
N LYS A 87 -16.80 16.28 27.97
CA LYS A 87 -17.68 17.04 28.88
C LYS A 87 -18.98 17.47 28.20
N LEU A 88 -18.93 17.69 26.88
CA LEU A 88 -20.08 18.15 26.08
C LEU A 88 -20.95 16.99 25.55
N ARG A 89 -20.38 15.79 25.37
CA ARG A 89 -21.08 14.64 24.74
C ARG A 89 -21.11 13.36 25.60
N GLY A 90 -20.36 13.29 26.70
CA GLY A 90 -20.21 12.07 27.49
C GLY A 90 -19.29 11.05 26.83
N GLN A 91 -19.55 9.75 27.02
CA GLN A 91 -18.75 8.70 26.39
C GLN A 91 -19.02 8.63 24.88
N THR A 92 -17.99 8.87 24.08
CA THR A 92 -18.12 8.88 22.62
C THR A 92 -16.80 8.59 21.92
N GLU A 93 -16.85 8.21 20.64
CA GLU A 93 -15.64 7.99 19.85
C GLU A 93 -14.92 9.31 19.57
N ALA A 94 -13.60 9.30 19.76
CA ALA A 94 -12.72 10.43 19.58
C ALA A 94 -11.45 10.01 18.83
N LEU A 95 -10.87 10.99 18.14
CA LEU A 95 -9.64 10.83 17.37
C LEU A 95 -8.44 11.08 18.28
N TYR A 96 -7.64 10.05 18.51
CA TYR A 96 -6.40 10.12 19.27
C TYR A 96 -5.23 10.29 18.31
N ILE A 97 -4.53 11.41 18.42
CA ILE A 97 -3.33 11.70 17.64
C ILE A 97 -2.13 11.72 18.58
N LEU A 98 -1.24 10.74 18.41
CA LEU A 98 0.03 10.69 19.11
C LEU A 98 1.12 11.29 18.21
N THR A 99 1.84 12.28 18.72
CA THR A 99 2.91 12.95 17.99
C THR A 99 4.25 12.86 18.73
N LYS A 100 5.33 13.06 17.98
CA LYS A 100 6.67 13.27 18.53
C LYS A 100 7.33 14.44 17.79
N CYS A 101 7.63 15.50 18.52
CA CYS A 101 8.29 16.70 18.00
C CYS A 101 9.44 17.07 18.94
N ASN A 102 10.65 17.29 18.40
CA ASN A 102 11.83 17.67 19.18
C ASN A 102 12.08 16.77 20.41
N SER A 103 11.94 15.46 20.22
CA SER A 103 12.05 14.42 21.27
C SER A 103 10.96 14.42 22.35
N THR A 104 10.01 15.35 22.29
CA THR A 104 8.83 15.39 23.18
C THR A 104 7.65 14.72 22.51
N ARG A 105 6.88 13.93 23.28
CA ARG A 105 5.65 13.31 22.80
C ARG A 105 4.44 14.09 23.28
N PHE A 106 3.48 14.32 22.38
CA PHE A 106 2.19 14.91 22.71
C PHE A 106 1.07 13.97 22.29
N GLU A 107 -0.03 14.00 23.03
CA GLU A 107 -1.25 13.27 22.71
C GLU A 107 -2.39 14.29 22.63
N PHE A 108 -3.13 14.24 21.53
CA PHE A 108 -4.31 15.07 21.29
C PHE A 108 -5.53 14.17 21.16
N ILE A 109 -6.66 14.63 21.70
CA ILE A 109 -7.93 13.90 21.64
C ILE A 109 -8.97 14.85 21.08
N PHE A 110 -9.46 14.58 19.88
CA PHE A 110 -10.51 15.38 19.25
C PHE A 110 -11.82 14.61 19.22
N THR A 111 -12.85 15.17 19.83
CA THR A 111 -14.19 14.60 19.86
C THR A 111 -15.10 15.35 18.90
N ASN A 112 -15.74 14.63 17.99
CA ASN A 112 -16.83 15.20 17.19
C ASN A 112 -18.10 15.30 18.04
N LEU A 113 -18.63 16.52 18.20
CA LEU A 113 -19.86 16.74 18.96
C LEU A 113 -21.11 16.42 18.12
N VAL A 114 -20.99 16.36 16.78
CA VAL A 114 -22.08 15.97 15.89
C VAL A 114 -22.23 14.45 15.92
N PRO A 115 -23.38 13.91 16.39
CA PRO A 115 -23.57 12.48 16.46
C PRO A 115 -23.67 11.85 15.06
N GLY A 116 -23.10 10.65 14.91
CA GLY A 116 -23.17 9.86 13.68
C GLY A 116 -22.35 10.39 12.49
N SER A 117 -21.52 11.43 12.66
CA SER A 117 -20.69 11.94 11.57
C SER A 117 -19.27 11.35 11.62
N PRO A 118 -18.89 10.49 10.64
CA PRO A 118 -17.55 9.91 10.57
C PRO A 118 -16.52 10.88 9.98
N ARG A 119 -16.96 12.06 9.50
CA ARG A 119 -16.18 13.02 8.69
C ARG A 119 -14.86 13.42 9.34
N LEU A 120 -14.84 13.58 10.67
CA LEU A 120 -13.62 13.85 11.44
C LEU A 120 -12.54 12.78 11.20
N PHE A 121 -12.94 11.51 11.25
CA PHE A 121 -12.01 10.39 11.14
C PHE A 121 -11.57 10.18 9.70
N THR A 122 -12.53 10.15 8.76
CA THR A 122 -12.24 9.87 7.35
C THR A 122 -11.33 10.94 6.75
N SER A 123 -11.64 12.21 6.97
CA SER A 123 -10.89 13.34 6.43
C SER A 123 -9.44 13.40 6.96
N VAL A 124 -9.27 13.40 8.28
CA VAL A 124 -7.94 13.51 8.89
C VAL A 124 -7.05 12.31 8.54
N ILE A 125 -7.59 11.08 8.58
CA ILE A 125 -6.82 9.87 8.29
C ILE A 125 -6.42 9.81 6.81
N ALA A 126 -7.34 10.15 5.90
CA ALA A 126 -7.09 10.08 4.47
C ALA A 126 -6.07 11.13 4.02
N VAL A 127 -6.18 12.37 4.52
CA VAL A 127 -5.21 13.44 4.22
C VAL A 127 -3.84 13.12 4.80
N HIS A 128 -3.75 12.64 6.03
CA HIS A 128 -2.49 12.21 6.62
C HIS A 128 -1.85 11.06 5.82
N ARG A 129 -2.65 10.12 5.28
CA ARG A 129 -2.16 9.07 4.38
C ARG A 129 -1.59 9.64 3.09
N ALA A 130 -2.31 10.53 2.42
CA ALA A 130 -1.85 11.20 1.20
C ALA A 130 -0.56 12.03 1.46
N TYR A 131 -0.44 12.60 2.66
CA TYR A 131 0.81 13.19 3.13
C TYR A 131 1.90 12.11 3.15
N GLU A 132 1.79 11.06 3.95
CA GLU A 132 2.85 10.04 4.09
C GLU A 132 3.32 9.41 2.77
N THR A 133 2.42 9.10 1.84
CA THR A 133 2.77 8.47 0.55
C THR A 133 3.47 9.39 -0.44
N SER A 134 3.42 10.72 -0.23
CA SER A 134 3.97 11.73 -1.14
C SER A 134 5.32 12.30 -0.68
N LYS A 135 6.02 11.66 0.27
CA LYS A 135 7.28 12.18 0.84
C LYS A 135 8.38 12.50 -0.18
N MET A 136 8.39 11.85 -1.35
CA MET A 136 9.37 12.12 -2.41
C MET A 136 9.32 13.55 -2.97
N TYR A 137 8.22 14.28 -2.78
CA TYR A 137 8.10 15.70 -3.15
C TYR A 137 8.85 16.65 -2.22
N ARG A 138 9.22 16.20 -1.01
CA ARG A 138 9.66 17.10 0.07
C ARG A 138 10.80 16.58 0.92
N ASP A 139 11.08 15.29 0.92
CA ASP A 139 12.17 14.69 1.67
C ASP A 139 13.37 14.37 0.77
N PHE A 140 14.55 14.72 1.26
CA PHE A 140 15.82 14.37 0.64
C PHE A 140 16.04 12.85 0.70
N LYS A 141 16.44 12.23 -0.41
CA LYS A 141 16.65 10.77 -0.49
C LYS A 141 17.99 10.42 -1.14
N LEU A 142 18.68 9.46 -0.53
CA LEU A 142 19.88 8.80 -1.07
C LEU A 142 19.52 7.35 -1.39
N ARG A 143 20.08 6.82 -2.49
CA ARG A 143 20.02 5.40 -2.85
C ARG A 143 18.60 4.81 -2.82
N SER A 144 17.66 5.50 -3.44
CA SER A 144 16.26 5.08 -3.53
C SER A 144 15.97 4.41 -4.86
N ALA A 145 14.88 3.64 -4.95
CA ALA A 145 14.41 3.06 -6.20
C ALA A 145 13.76 4.14 -7.08
N LEU A 146 14.59 4.93 -7.77
CA LEU A 146 14.18 6.06 -8.60
C LEU A 146 14.15 5.75 -10.09
N ILE A 147 14.94 4.76 -10.51
CA ILE A 147 15.21 4.49 -11.92
C ILE A 147 14.61 3.12 -12.28
N GLN A 148 13.87 3.08 -13.39
CA GLN A 148 13.32 1.86 -13.99
C GLN A 148 13.67 1.91 -15.47
N ASN A 149 14.30 0.86 -16.00
CA ASN A 149 14.72 0.78 -17.41
C ASN A 149 15.54 2.00 -17.89
N LYS A 150 16.48 2.49 -17.06
CA LYS A 150 17.29 3.71 -17.32
C LYS A 150 16.48 5.00 -17.49
N GLN A 151 15.21 5.00 -17.09
CA GLN A 151 14.35 6.18 -17.03
C GLN A 151 13.99 6.54 -15.59
N LEU A 152 13.74 7.83 -15.33
CA LEU A 152 13.29 8.30 -14.03
C LEU A 152 11.82 7.96 -13.82
N ARG A 153 11.49 7.28 -12.71
CA ARG A 153 10.12 7.08 -12.27
C ARG A 153 9.54 8.41 -11.76
N LEU A 154 8.63 8.98 -12.54
CA LEU A 154 8.00 10.27 -12.24
C LEU A 154 6.97 10.15 -11.13
N LEU A 155 6.90 11.19 -10.29
CA LEU A 155 5.80 11.39 -9.35
C LEU A 155 4.55 11.93 -10.09
N PRO A 156 3.33 11.80 -9.52
CA PRO A 156 2.09 12.16 -10.22
C PRO A 156 2.01 13.56 -10.85
N GLN A 157 2.66 14.56 -10.26
CA GLN A 157 2.68 15.96 -10.72
C GLN A 157 4.08 16.38 -11.21
N GLU A 158 4.99 15.42 -11.38
CA GLU A 158 6.37 15.64 -11.77
C GLU A 158 6.55 15.60 -13.30
N HIS A 159 7.23 16.62 -13.83
CA HIS A 159 7.55 16.74 -15.24
C HIS A 159 9.06 16.99 -15.41
N VAL A 160 9.70 16.28 -16.33
CA VAL A 160 11.12 16.46 -16.65
C VAL A 160 11.29 17.65 -17.59
N TYR A 161 12.16 18.58 -17.21
CA TYR A 161 12.53 19.75 -18.01
C TYR A 161 13.83 19.51 -18.78
N ASP A 162 14.83 18.92 -18.12
CA ASP A 162 16.12 18.62 -18.75
C ASP A 162 16.68 17.27 -18.31
N LYS A 163 17.41 16.63 -19.22
CA LYS A 163 18.16 15.39 -19.02
C LYS A 163 19.60 15.58 -19.49
N ILE A 164 20.52 15.61 -18.54
CA ILE A 164 21.94 15.86 -18.79
C ILE A 164 22.71 14.57 -18.56
N ASN A 165 23.20 13.97 -19.65
CA ASN A 165 24.10 12.82 -19.56
C ASN A 165 25.54 13.28 -19.27
N GLY A 166 26.33 12.39 -18.68
CA GLY A 166 27.77 12.61 -18.48
C GLY A 166 28.10 13.50 -17.28
N VAL A 167 27.20 13.58 -16.30
CA VAL A 167 27.37 14.41 -15.11
C VAL A 167 28.12 13.64 -14.04
N TRP A 168 29.26 14.17 -13.62
CA TRP A 168 30.10 13.58 -12.59
C TRP A 168 29.64 14.00 -11.20
N ASN A 169 29.42 13.05 -10.32
CA ASN A 169 29.25 13.31 -8.89
C ASN A 169 30.62 13.37 -8.21
N LEU A 170 30.89 14.47 -7.50
CA LEU A 170 32.17 14.79 -6.85
C LEU A 170 32.22 14.43 -5.36
N SER A 171 31.25 13.66 -4.86
CA SER A 171 31.21 13.18 -3.47
C SER A 171 32.14 11.99 -3.19
N SER A 172 32.77 11.41 -4.22
CA SER A 172 33.74 10.31 -4.11
C SER A 172 35.08 10.69 -4.76
N ASP A 173 36.18 10.14 -4.26
CA ASP A 173 37.54 10.49 -4.71
C ASP A 173 37.84 10.09 -6.17
N GLN A 174 37.12 9.09 -6.69
CA GLN A 174 37.24 8.64 -8.08
C GLN A 174 36.23 9.32 -9.02
N GLY A 175 35.22 10.00 -8.47
CA GLY A 175 34.07 10.53 -9.20
C GLY A 175 33.20 9.42 -9.79
N ASN A 176 31.88 9.64 -9.86
CA ASN A 176 30.98 8.70 -10.54
C ASN A 176 30.29 9.40 -11.71
N LEU A 177 30.41 8.82 -12.90
CA LEU A 177 29.71 9.30 -14.09
C LEU A 177 28.24 8.87 -14.04
N GLY A 178 27.35 9.82 -14.29
CA GLY A 178 25.91 9.58 -14.21
C GLY A 178 25.09 10.45 -15.13
N THR A 179 23.78 10.36 -14.92
CA THR A 179 22.76 11.13 -15.61
C THR A 179 22.01 11.98 -14.59
N PHE A 180 21.74 13.22 -14.97
CA PHE A 180 21.10 14.23 -14.15
C PHE A 180 19.75 14.60 -14.77
N PHE A 181 18.69 14.56 -13.98
CA PHE A 181 17.34 14.95 -14.35
C PHE A 181 16.94 16.19 -13.57
N VAL A 182 16.51 17.22 -14.30
CA VAL A 182 15.93 18.43 -13.73
C VAL A 182 14.43 18.36 -13.94
N THR A 183 13.67 18.36 -12.85
CA THR A 183 12.19 18.35 -12.90
C THR A 183 11.61 19.63 -12.29
N ASN A 184 10.29 19.78 -12.31
CA ASN A 184 9.58 20.87 -11.63
C ASN A 184 9.52 20.73 -10.10
N VAL A 185 9.80 19.56 -9.52
CA VAL A 185 9.67 19.33 -8.07
C VAL A 185 10.98 18.95 -7.38
N ARG A 186 11.91 18.33 -8.09
CA ARG A 186 13.18 17.87 -7.53
C ARG A 186 14.25 17.74 -8.60
N ILE A 187 15.47 17.54 -8.13
CA ILE A 187 16.63 17.24 -8.96
C ILE A 187 17.06 15.82 -8.65
N VAL A 188 17.30 15.01 -9.68
CA VAL A 188 17.75 13.62 -9.50
C VAL A 188 19.05 13.40 -10.24
N TRP A 189 20.01 12.75 -9.59
CA TRP A 189 21.19 12.23 -10.25
C TRP A 189 21.33 10.73 -9.93
N HIS A 190 21.68 9.92 -10.92
CA HIS A 190 22.05 8.52 -10.71
C HIS A 190 23.31 8.16 -11.50
N ALA A 191 24.12 7.26 -10.96
CA ALA A 191 25.28 6.74 -11.66
C ALA A 191 24.87 5.79 -12.80
N ASN A 192 25.63 5.80 -13.90
CA ASN A 192 25.31 4.98 -15.07
C ASN A 192 25.62 3.49 -14.85
N MET A 193 26.71 3.21 -14.12
CA MET A 193 27.16 1.84 -13.83
C MET A 193 26.37 1.16 -12.72
N ASN A 194 25.79 1.94 -11.80
CA ASN A 194 25.02 1.44 -10.68
C ASN A 194 23.87 2.40 -10.40
N ASP A 195 22.69 2.10 -10.92
CA ASP A 195 21.52 2.98 -10.81
C ASP A 195 21.07 3.15 -9.35
N SER A 196 21.39 2.21 -8.46
CA SER A 196 21.13 2.30 -7.02
C SER A 196 22.00 3.37 -6.34
N PHE A 197 23.09 3.82 -6.97
CA PHE A 197 23.84 4.98 -6.50
C PHE A 197 23.24 6.26 -7.09
N ASN A 198 22.26 6.80 -6.39
CA ASN A 198 21.50 7.98 -6.81
C ASN A 198 21.22 8.92 -5.63
N VAL A 199 20.85 10.16 -5.97
CA VAL A 199 20.37 11.17 -5.03
C VAL A 199 19.15 11.88 -5.63
N SER A 200 18.15 12.13 -4.80
CA SER A 200 16.96 12.91 -5.13
C SER A 200 16.84 14.07 -4.15
N ILE A 201 16.85 15.28 -4.70
CA ILE A 201 16.94 16.54 -3.95
C ILE A 201 15.72 17.38 -4.31
N PRO A 202 14.65 17.35 -3.51
CA PRO A 202 13.50 18.23 -3.71
C PRO A 202 13.89 19.70 -3.60
N TYR A 203 13.28 20.56 -4.41
CA TYR A 203 13.54 22.01 -4.34
C TYR A 203 13.28 22.57 -2.94
N LEU A 204 12.30 22.02 -2.23
CA LEU A 204 12.00 22.38 -0.85
C LEU A 204 13.18 22.20 0.12
N GLN A 205 14.09 21.27 -0.19
CA GLN A 205 15.27 20.99 0.63
C GLN A 205 16.52 21.73 0.16
N ILE A 206 16.46 22.48 -0.94
CA ILE A 206 17.60 23.20 -1.48
C ILE A 206 17.70 24.57 -0.80
N ARG A 207 18.87 24.86 -0.24
CA ARG A 207 19.19 26.16 0.35
C ARG A 207 19.87 27.09 -0.64
N SER A 208 20.84 26.56 -1.39
CA SER A 208 21.54 27.35 -2.40
C SER A 208 22.07 26.47 -3.54
N ILE A 209 22.09 27.05 -4.74
CA ILE A 209 22.60 26.45 -5.97
C ILE A 209 23.62 27.42 -6.55
N LYS A 210 24.89 27.04 -6.57
CA LYS A 210 25.99 27.92 -6.98
C LYS A 210 27.01 27.17 -7.83
N ILE A 211 27.79 27.89 -8.60
CA ILE A 211 29.01 27.34 -9.20
C ILE A 211 30.17 27.63 -8.25
N ARG A 212 31.02 26.63 -7.99
CA ARG A 212 32.26 26.77 -7.21
C ARG A 212 33.41 26.04 -7.89
N ASP A 213 34.63 26.47 -7.61
CA ASP A 213 35.84 25.73 -7.96
C ASP A 213 35.93 24.40 -7.19
N SER A 214 36.36 23.36 -7.89
CA SER A 214 36.66 22.04 -7.33
C SER A 214 38.03 21.55 -7.83
N LYS A 215 38.53 20.44 -7.28
CA LYS A 215 39.76 19.78 -7.75
C LYS A 215 39.71 19.39 -9.24
N PHE A 216 38.51 19.29 -9.82
CA PHE A 216 38.28 18.84 -11.19
C PHE A 216 37.78 19.98 -12.11
N GLY A 217 37.87 21.24 -11.68
CA GLY A 217 37.37 22.42 -12.38
C GLY A 217 36.07 22.98 -11.78
N LEU A 218 35.38 23.86 -12.51
CA LEU A 218 34.11 24.43 -12.06
C LEU A 218 33.02 23.36 -11.93
N ALA A 219 32.26 23.42 -10.83
CA ALA A 219 31.22 22.45 -10.52
C ALA A 219 29.95 23.14 -9.99
N LEU A 220 28.80 22.56 -10.30
CA LEU A 220 27.52 22.86 -9.68
C LEU A 220 27.55 22.35 -8.24
N VAL A 221 27.31 23.23 -7.28
CA VAL A 221 27.22 22.90 -5.86
C VAL A 221 25.81 23.18 -5.37
N ILE A 222 25.15 22.14 -4.87
CA ILE A 222 23.83 22.21 -4.25
C ILE A 222 24.01 22.01 -2.74
N GLU A 223 23.63 23.02 -1.97
CA GLU A 223 23.59 22.96 -0.51
C GLU A 223 22.17 22.68 -0.05
N SER A 224 21.98 21.65 0.75
CA SER A 224 20.68 21.33 1.33
C SER A 224 20.42 22.13 2.62
N SER A 225 19.15 22.20 3.02
CA SER A 225 18.71 22.78 4.28
C SER A 225 19.37 22.07 5.47
N GLN A 226 19.53 22.76 6.60
CA GLN A 226 20.02 22.13 7.84
C GLN A 226 19.06 21.02 8.33
N GLN A 227 17.77 21.18 8.06
CA GLN A 227 16.73 20.19 8.40
C GLN A 227 16.91 18.87 7.63
N SER A 228 17.46 18.91 6.43
CA SER A 228 17.78 17.71 5.65
C SER A 228 19.18 17.16 5.91
N GLY A 229 19.95 17.72 6.86
CA GLY A 229 21.31 17.27 7.20
C GLY A 229 22.44 18.14 6.64
N GLY A 230 22.13 19.25 5.94
CA GLY A 230 23.14 20.22 5.50
C GLY A 230 24.14 19.66 4.49
N TYR A 231 23.68 18.80 3.58
CA TYR A 231 24.52 18.18 2.56
C TYR A 231 25.07 19.21 1.57
N VAL A 232 26.32 19.02 1.15
CA VAL A 232 26.97 19.78 0.07
C VAL A 232 27.29 18.82 -1.06
N LEU A 233 26.54 18.92 -2.15
CA LEU A 233 26.63 18.00 -3.28
C LEU A 233 27.26 18.71 -4.48
N GLY A 234 28.36 18.17 -5.00
CA GLY A 234 29.10 18.72 -6.13
C GLY A 234 28.90 17.90 -7.39
N PHE A 235 28.58 18.56 -8.50
CA PHE A 235 28.37 17.94 -9.81
C PHE A 235 29.18 18.68 -10.87
N LYS A 236 30.04 17.96 -11.59
CA LYS A 236 30.76 18.50 -12.75
C LYS A 236 30.00 18.16 -14.03
N ILE A 237 29.80 19.18 -14.87
CA ILE A 237 29.11 19.10 -16.16
C ILE A 237 30.02 19.73 -17.22
N ASP A 238 30.31 18.98 -18.28
CA ASP A 238 31.10 19.45 -19.41
C ASP A 238 30.19 19.63 -20.66
N PRO A 239 30.42 20.67 -21.50
CA PRO A 239 31.35 21.78 -21.29
C PRO A 239 30.76 22.86 -20.34
N VAL A 240 31.58 23.86 -19.97
CA VAL A 240 31.23 24.84 -18.92
C VAL A 240 30.01 25.70 -19.27
N GLU A 241 29.74 25.91 -20.56
CA GLU A 241 28.56 26.63 -21.04
C GLU A 241 27.28 25.87 -20.68
N LYS A 242 27.32 24.53 -20.75
CA LYS A 242 26.21 23.66 -20.34
C LYS A 242 26.00 23.71 -18.83
N LEU A 243 27.10 23.70 -18.06
CA LEU A 243 27.04 23.90 -16.60
C LEU A 243 26.33 25.21 -16.24
N GLN A 244 26.71 26.33 -16.88
CA GLN A 244 26.11 27.63 -16.63
C GLN A 244 24.62 27.67 -17.02
N ALA A 245 24.25 27.06 -18.15
CA ALA A 245 22.86 26.96 -18.60
C ALA A 245 22.00 26.17 -17.61
N SER A 246 22.46 24.99 -17.20
CA SER A 246 21.74 24.15 -16.23
C SER A 246 21.60 24.82 -14.87
N VAL A 247 22.64 25.50 -14.36
CA VAL A 247 22.56 26.27 -13.10
C VAL A 247 21.51 27.39 -13.19
N LYS A 248 21.44 28.09 -14.33
CA LYS A 248 20.44 29.16 -14.55
C LYS A 248 19.02 28.60 -14.60
N GLU A 249 18.82 27.49 -15.29
CA GLU A 249 17.53 26.78 -15.36
C GLU A 249 17.07 26.29 -13.99
N ILE A 250 17.93 25.56 -13.27
CA ILE A 250 17.62 25.02 -11.94
C ILE A 250 17.30 26.16 -10.95
N ASN A 251 18.06 27.26 -10.97
CA ASN A 251 17.75 28.43 -10.12
C ASN A 251 16.40 29.07 -10.48
N SER A 252 16.03 29.06 -11.76
CA SER A 252 14.74 29.61 -12.21
C SER A 252 13.59 28.72 -11.74
N LEU A 253 13.70 27.40 -11.91
CA LEU A 253 12.73 26.42 -11.40
C LEU A 253 12.62 26.46 -9.87
N HIS A 254 13.75 26.51 -9.16
CA HIS A 254 13.78 26.65 -7.70
C HIS A 254 13.05 27.92 -7.23
N LYS A 255 13.23 29.04 -7.94
CA LYS A 255 12.53 30.30 -7.63
C LYS A 255 11.02 30.20 -7.89
N VAL A 256 10.61 29.58 -8.99
CA VAL A 256 9.19 29.35 -9.32
C VAL A 256 8.54 28.42 -8.29
N TYR A 257 9.19 27.29 -7.97
CA TYR A 257 8.75 26.35 -6.96
C TYR A 257 8.62 27.02 -5.58
N SER A 258 9.59 27.85 -5.18
CA SER A 258 9.57 28.53 -3.88
C SER A 258 8.41 29.52 -3.73
N ALA A 259 7.91 30.08 -4.84
CA ALA A 259 6.78 31.01 -4.81
C ALA A 259 5.45 30.28 -4.54
N SER A 260 5.28 29.06 -5.07
CA SER A 260 4.11 28.22 -4.82
C SER A 260 4.52 26.74 -4.78
N PRO A 261 4.97 26.24 -3.62
CA PRO A 261 5.50 24.88 -3.50
C PRO A 261 4.44 23.82 -3.78
N ILE A 262 4.85 22.77 -4.48
CA ILE A 262 4.07 21.56 -4.68
C ILE A 262 4.49 20.55 -3.62
N PHE A 263 3.60 20.24 -2.67
CA PHE A 263 3.87 19.30 -1.58
C PHE A 263 3.52 17.84 -1.91
N GLY A 264 2.82 17.61 -3.04
CA GLY A 264 2.46 16.27 -3.53
C GLY A 264 1.28 15.61 -2.81
N VAL A 265 0.62 16.33 -1.90
CA VAL A 265 -0.52 15.83 -1.13
C VAL A 265 -1.79 16.10 -1.91
N ASP A 266 -2.27 15.09 -2.64
CA ASP A 266 -3.51 15.16 -3.41
C ASP A 266 -4.64 14.48 -2.64
N TYR A 267 -5.69 15.23 -2.34
CA TYR A 267 -6.91 14.72 -1.75
C TYR A 267 -8.05 15.67 -2.11
N LYS A 268 -9.05 15.16 -2.82
CA LYS A 268 -10.29 15.87 -3.10
C LYS A 268 -11.41 15.22 -2.30
N MET A 269 -12.14 16.04 -1.54
CA MET A 269 -13.32 15.59 -0.83
C MET A 269 -14.44 15.44 -1.86
N GLU A 270 -14.96 14.22 -2.08
CA GLU A 270 -16.14 14.01 -2.92
C GLU A 270 -17.36 14.58 -2.19
N GLU A 271 -17.80 15.78 -2.57
CA GLU A 271 -18.94 16.44 -1.92
C GLU A 271 -20.32 15.98 -2.44
N LYS A 272 -20.39 15.11 -3.46
CA LYS A 272 -21.64 14.50 -3.92
C LYS A 272 -21.39 13.07 -4.41
N PRO A 273 -22.27 12.09 -4.10
CA PRO A 273 -22.29 10.85 -4.83
C PRO A 273 -22.55 11.19 -6.31
N GLN A 274 -21.66 10.75 -7.19
CA GLN A 274 -21.85 10.88 -8.64
C GLN A 274 -23.13 10.14 -9.03
N SER A 275 -23.91 10.71 -9.96
CA SER A 275 -25.07 10.01 -10.50
C SER A 275 -24.64 8.73 -11.20
N LEU A 276 -25.49 7.70 -11.22
CA LEU A 276 -25.24 6.44 -11.92
C LEU A 276 -24.85 6.64 -13.40
N GLU A 277 -25.35 7.69 -14.06
CA GLU A 277 -24.99 8.04 -15.44
C GLU A 277 -23.60 8.72 -15.58
N ALA A 278 -23.03 9.26 -14.50
CA ALA A 278 -21.64 9.72 -14.48
C ALA A 278 -20.66 8.61 -14.07
N LEU A 279 -21.17 7.51 -13.51
CA LEU A 279 -20.44 6.26 -13.21
C LEU A 279 -20.49 5.26 -14.37
N THR A 280 -21.31 5.49 -15.39
CA THR A 280 -21.16 4.81 -16.68
C THR A 280 -19.95 5.41 -17.39
N VAL A 281 -18.80 4.77 -17.18
CA VAL A 281 -17.66 4.90 -18.10
C VAL A 281 -18.17 4.38 -19.45
N GLU A 282 -18.26 5.24 -20.46
CA GLU A 282 -18.21 4.73 -21.83
C GLU A 282 -16.97 3.85 -21.89
N GLN A 283 -17.14 2.58 -22.26
CA GLN A 283 -16.00 1.72 -22.56
C GLN A 283 -15.17 2.44 -23.61
N ILE A 284 -14.15 3.17 -23.16
CA ILE A 284 -12.98 3.37 -23.97
C ILE A 284 -12.52 1.94 -24.16
N GLN A 285 -12.73 1.47 -25.38
CA GLN A 285 -12.01 0.34 -25.90
C GLN A 285 -10.56 0.77 -25.79
N ASP A 286 -9.94 0.49 -24.63
CA ASP A 286 -8.51 0.45 -24.53
C ASP A 286 -8.14 -0.61 -25.55
N ASP A 287 -7.79 -0.14 -26.74
CA ASP A 287 -6.84 -0.83 -27.60
C ASP A 287 -5.59 -0.95 -26.74
N VAL A 288 -5.62 -1.92 -25.84
CA VAL A 288 -4.42 -2.58 -25.35
C VAL A 288 -3.83 -3.16 -26.62
N GLU A 289 -3.01 -2.35 -27.30
CA GLU A 289 -1.90 -2.91 -28.03
C GLU A 289 -1.21 -3.82 -27.01
N ILE A 290 -1.42 -5.13 -27.19
CA ILE A 290 -0.64 -6.14 -26.53
C ILE A 290 0.77 -5.85 -27.00
N ASP A 291 1.49 -5.07 -26.20
CA ASP A 291 2.92 -4.93 -26.37
C ASP A 291 3.45 -6.36 -26.25
N SER A 292 3.91 -6.89 -27.38
CA SER A 292 4.43 -8.26 -27.48
C SER A 292 5.78 -8.41 -26.78
N ASP A 293 6.15 -7.44 -25.95
CA ASP A 293 7.38 -7.41 -25.19
C ASP A 293 7.24 -8.25 -23.92
N ASP A 294 8.21 -9.16 -23.75
CA ASP A 294 8.37 -10.17 -22.70
C ASP A 294 8.42 -9.60 -21.26
N HIS A 295 7.37 -8.92 -20.80
CA HIS A 295 7.25 -8.51 -19.42
C HIS A 295 6.83 -9.71 -18.54
N PRO A 296 7.59 -10.01 -17.47
CA PRO A 296 7.26 -11.12 -16.59
C PRO A 296 5.99 -10.79 -15.79
N ASP A 297 4.98 -11.65 -15.86
CA ASP A 297 3.79 -11.64 -15.01
C ASP A 297 3.88 -12.69 -13.87
N ALA A 298 4.94 -13.48 -13.87
CA ALA A 298 5.33 -14.42 -12.82
C ALA A 298 6.61 -13.93 -12.13
N PHE A 299 6.65 -13.99 -10.80
CA PHE A 299 7.77 -13.50 -10.01
C PHE A 299 8.16 -14.46 -8.88
N VAL A 300 9.44 -14.47 -8.54
CA VAL A 300 9.98 -15.12 -7.34
C VAL A 300 10.71 -14.09 -6.49
N LEU A 301 10.57 -14.17 -5.16
CA LEU A 301 11.31 -13.29 -4.26
C LEU A 301 12.74 -13.81 -4.07
N ASP A 302 13.74 -13.01 -4.45
CA ASP A 302 15.13 -13.25 -4.05
C ASP A 302 15.30 -12.86 -2.57
N ASN A 303 15.46 -13.86 -1.71
CA ASN A 303 15.63 -13.66 -0.27
C ASN A 303 16.96 -13.00 0.12
N VAL A 304 17.96 -12.98 -0.77
CA VAL A 304 19.26 -12.35 -0.51
C VAL A 304 19.18 -10.85 -0.77
N ALA A 305 18.66 -10.47 -1.94
CA ALA A 305 18.50 -9.10 -2.40
C ALA A 305 17.23 -8.42 -1.86
N SER A 306 16.22 -9.20 -1.44
CA SER A 306 14.87 -8.73 -1.12
C SER A 306 14.19 -8.03 -2.30
N GLU A 307 14.41 -8.56 -3.50
CA GLU A 307 13.86 -8.06 -4.76
C GLU A 307 13.03 -9.14 -5.46
N TRP A 308 12.00 -8.72 -6.19
CA TRP A 308 11.22 -9.63 -7.03
C TRP A 308 11.94 -9.84 -8.34
N VAL A 309 12.26 -11.11 -8.64
CA VAL A 309 12.90 -11.52 -9.89
C VAL A 309 11.82 -12.05 -10.82
N GLY A 310 11.79 -11.52 -12.04
CA GLY A 310 10.89 -11.97 -13.09
C GLY A 310 11.21 -13.41 -13.53
N LEU A 311 10.17 -14.22 -13.64
CA LEU A 311 10.21 -15.55 -14.24
C LEU A 311 9.70 -15.47 -15.69
N PRO A 312 9.93 -16.50 -16.52
CA PRO A 312 9.23 -16.63 -17.79
C PRO A 312 7.73 -16.41 -17.60
N PRO A 313 7.09 -15.59 -18.47
CA PRO A 313 5.70 -15.24 -18.28
C PRO A 313 4.79 -16.47 -18.37
N LEU A 314 3.68 -16.43 -17.65
CA LEU A 314 2.64 -17.42 -17.72
C LEU A 314 2.08 -17.42 -19.15
N PRO A 315 2.10 -18.56 -19.88
CA PRO A 315 1.70 -18.61 -21.29
C PRO A 315 0.16 -18.55 -21.48
N SER A 316 -0.56 -17.94 -20.54
CA SER A 316 -2.01 -17.81 -20.54
C SER A 316 -2.43 -16.69 -19.58
N ALA A 317 -3.00 -15.62 -20.13
CA ALA A 317 -3.59 -14.54 -19.34
C ALA A 317 -4.87 -15.03 -18.63
N ARG A 318 -4.79 -15.24 -17.31
CA ARG A 318 -5.89 -15.81 -16.53
C ARG A 318 -6.01 -15.20 -15.14
N CYS A 319 -7.18 -15.30 -14.53
CA CYS A 319 -7.46 -14.88 -13.15
C CYS A 319 -8.23 -15.96 -12.38
N LEU A 320 -8.43 -15.76 -11.06
CA LEU A 320 -9.21 -16.67 -10.20
C LEU A 320 -8.76 -18.15 -10.27
N PHE A 321 -7.48 -18.37 -10.54
CA PHE A 321 -6.82 -19.68 -10.56
C PHE A 321 -6.25 -20.03 -9.18
N GLY A 322 -5.91 -21.30 -8.97
CA GLY A 322 -5.20 -21.75 -7.78
C GLY A 322 -3.70 -22.00 -8.04
N LEU A 323 -2.88 -21.77 -7.02
CA LEU A 323 -1.44 -22.08 -7.04
C LEU A 323 -1.12 -23.28 -6.16
N GLY A 324 -0.38 -24.24 -6.71
CA GLY A 324 0.17 -25.38 -5.99
C GLY A 324 1.68 -25.50 -6.19
N GLU A 325 2.33 -26.29 -5.34
CA GLU A 325 3.75 -26.63 -5.42
C GLU A 325 3.91 -28.12 -5.13
N ALA A 326 4.77 -28.77 -5.89
CA ALA A 326 5.26 -30.11 -5.55
C ALA A 326 6.59 -30.39 -6.25
N ASP A 327 7.51 -31.01 -5.51
CA ASP A 327 8.83 -31.40 -6.00
C ASP A 327 9.58 -30.22 -6.67
N ASP A 328 9.56 -29.05 -6.02
CA ASP A 328 10.17 -27.78 -6.46
C ASP A 328 9.55 -27.19 -7.76
N LYS A 329 8.39 -27.68 -8.19
CA LYS A 329 7.66 -27.14 -9.35
C LYS A 329 6.42 -26.39 -8.92
N ILE A 330 6.09 -25.33 -9.64
CA ILE A 330 4.88 -24.51 -9.39
C ILE A 330 3.80 -24.92 -10.38
N TYR A 331 2.57 -25.04 -9.90
CA TYR A 331 1.41 -25.41 -10.69
C TYR A 331 0.35 -24.31 -10.64
N VAL A 332 -0.06 -23.84 -11.80
CA VAL A 332 -1.20 -22.93 -12.00
C VAL A 332 -2.37 -23.77 -12.49
N VAL A 333 -3.39 -23.90 -11.65
CA VAL A 333 -4.52 -24.81 -11.89
C VAL A 333 -5.73 -24.00 -12.33
N ALA A 334 -6.28 -24.33 -13.50
CA ALA A 334 -7.55 -23.82 -14.00
C ALA A 334 -7.64 -22.28 -13.98
N GLY A 335 -8.79 -21.71 -13.60
CA GLY A 335 -9.05 -20.27 -13.57
C GLY A 335 -10.01 -19.80 -14.67
N LYS A 336 -10.02 -18.50 -14.91
CA LYS A 336 -10.82 -17.84 -15.94
C LYS A 336 -9.91 -17.11 -16.89
N ASP A 337 -10.09 -17.33 -18.18
CA ASP A 337 -9.32 -16.65 -19.23
C ASP A 337 -9.70 -15.16 -19.26
N LEU A 338 -8.70 -14.27 -19.26
CA LEU A 338 -8.93 -12.81 -19.18
C LEU A 338 -9.48 -12.21 -20.48
N GLN A 339 -9.30 -12.88 -21.62
CA GLN A 339 -9.74 -12.37 -22.91
C GLN A 339 -11.13 -12.90 -23.29
N THR A 340 -11.35 -14.19 -23.08
CA THR A 340 -12.57 -14.89 -23.49
C THR A 340 -13.59 -15.06 -22.36
N GLU A 341 -13.20 -14.76 -21.11
CA GLU A 341 -14.00 -15.00 -19.91
C GLU A 341 -14.41 -16.47 -19.71
N ALA A 342 -13.79 -17.40 -20.44
CA ALA A 342 -14.09 -18.82 -20.37
C ALA A 342 -13.44 -19.46 -19.14
N SER A 343 -14.15 -20.39 -18.49
CA SER A 343 -13.54 -21.20 -17.43
C SER A 343 -12.56 -22.20 -18.03
N LEU A 344 -11.43 -22.40 -17.35
CA LEU A 344 -10.34 -23.25 -17.80
C LEU A 344 -10.27 -24.54 -16.98
N ASP A 345 -9.80 -25.61 -17.62
CA ASP A 345 -9.40 -26.88 -17.00
C ASP A 345 -7.88 -27.15 -17.17
N SER A 346 -7.18 -26.27 -17.89
CA SER A 346 -5.76 -26.39 -18.16
C SER A 346 -4.93 -26.18 -16.90
N VAL A 347 -3.86 -26.97 -16.79
CA VAL A 347 -2.92 -26.92 -15.66
C VAL A 347 -1.52 -26.66 -16.21
N LEU A 348 -0.94 -25.54 -15.84
CA LEU A 348 0.40 -25.14 -16.26
C LEU A 348 1.39 -25.43 -15.14
N CYS A 349 2.52 -26.03 -15.48
CA CYS A 349 3.59 -26.40 -14.56
C CYS A 349 4.86 -25.64 -14.94
N TYR A 350 5.39 -24.84 -14.01
CA TYR A 350 6.69 -24.22 -14.12
C TYR A 350 7.75 -25.13 -13.51
N ASP A 351 8.78 -25.43 -14.29
CA ASP A 351 9.95 -26.19 -13.86
C ASP A 351 11.14 -25.23 -13.72
N PRO A 352 11.57 -24.89 -12.47
CA PRO A 352 12.68 -23.96 -12.25
C PRO A 352 14.02 -24.47 -12.76
N ALA A 353 14.22 -25.78 -12.91
CA ALA A 353 15.48 -26.33 -13.41
C ALA A 353 15.64 -26.09 -14.91
N THR A 354 14.53 -26.00 -15.64
CA THR A 354 14.53 -25.73 -17.09
C THR A 354 14.09 -24.31 -17.45
N SER A 355 13.61 -23.54 -16.47
CA SER A 355 12.99 -22.23 -16.65
C SER A 355 11.91 -22.23 -17.72
N LYS A 356 11.03 -23.23 -17.71
CA LYS A 356 9.97 -23.39 -18.72
C LYS A 356 8.63 -23.74 -18.09
N TRP A 357 7.58 -23.21 -18.71
CA TRP A 357 6.20 -23.63 -18.50
C TRP A 357 5.84 -24.78 -19.44
N ASN A 358 5.14 -25.77 -18.90
CA ASN A 358 4.59 -26.88 -19.67
C ASN A 358 3.15 -27.13 -19.22
N GLU A 359 2.27 -27.48 -20.15
CA GLU A 359 0.94 -27.96 -19.79
C GLU A 359 1.02 -29.41 -19.31
N VAL A 360 0.40 -29.71 -18.17
CA VAL A 360 0.30 -31.06 -17.61
C VAL A 360 -1.15 -31.56 -17.69
N LYS A 361 -1.45 -32.68 -17.04
CA LYS A 361 -2.79 -33.28 -17.07
C LYS A 361 -3.85 -32.24 -16.64
N LYS A 362 -4.79 -31.97 -17.54
CA LYS A 362 -5.97 -31.13 -17.30
C LYS A 362 -6.79 -31.62 -16.12
N LEU A 363 -7.39 -30.67 -15.40
CA LEU A 363 -8.34 -30.95 -14.35
C LEU A 363 -9.61 -31.60 -14.95
N PRO A 364 -10.30 -32.51 -14.24
CA PRO A 364 -11.52 -33.15 -14.78
C PRO A 364 -12.71 -32.21 -15.02
N ILE A 365 -12.65 -30.98 -14.50
CA ILE A 365 -13.68 -29.95 -14.67
C ILE A 365 -13.02 -28.62 -15.00
N LYS A 366 -13.77 -27.75 -15.70
CA LYS A 366 -13.42 -26.34 -15.80
C LYS A 366 -13.92 -25.60 -14.57
N VAL A 367 -13.05 -24.81 -13.95
CA VAL A 367 -13.38 -24.19 -12.66
C VAL A 367 -12.59 -22.91 -12.40
N TYR A 368 -13.23 -21.92 -11.77
CA TYR A 368 -12.59 -20.68 -11.31
C TYR A 368 -13.05 -20.31 -9.89
N GLY A 369 -12.26 -19.51 -9.18
CA GLY A 369 -12.54 -19.13 -7.78
C GLY A 369 -12.47 -20.32 -6.80
N HIS A 370 -11.86 -21.42 -7.25
CA HIS A 370 -11.49 -22.57 -6.42
C HIS A 370 -10.23 -22.23 -5.61
N ASN A 371 -9.88 -23.10 -4.66
CA ASN A 371 -8.63 -22.94 -3.93
C ASN A 371 -7.75 -24.19 -4.08
N VAL A 372 -6.44 -23.99 -4.02
CA VAL A 372 -5.43 -25.04 -4.18
C VAL A 372 -4.51 -25.06 -2.98
N VAL A 373 -4.23 -26.25 -2.46
CA VAL A 373 -3.28 -26.43 -1.36
C VAL A 373 -2.35 -27.60 -1.65
N SER A 374 -1.11 -27.48 -1.19
CA SER A 374 -0.08 -28.50 -1.40
C SER A 374 0.28 -29.18 -0.09
N HIS A 375 0.36 -30.51 -0.10
CA HIS A 375 0.73 -31.27 1.07
C HIS A 375 1.43 -32.59 0.70
N LYS A 376 2.64 -32.81 1.22
CA LYS A 376 3.43 -34.03 1.03
C LYS A 376 3.60 -34.42 -0.45
N GLY A 377 3.90 -33.44 -1.31
CA GLY A 377 4.12 -33.65 -2.75
C GLY A 377 2.85 -33.94 -3.55
N MET A 378 1.67 -33.72 -2.97
CA MET A 378 0.37 -33.81 -3.64
C MET A 378 -0.29 -32.43 -3.69
N ILE A 379 -1.07 -32.18 -4.73
CA ILE A 379 -1.77 -30.92 -4.93
C ILE A 379 -3.27 -31.18 -4.87
N TYR A 380 -3.98 -30.42 -4.05
CA TYR A 380 -5.42 -30.56 -3.84
C TYR A 380 -6.14 -29.36 -4.43
N CYS A 381 -7.15 -29.59 -5.25
CA CYS A 381 -8.02 -28.56 -5.82
C CYS A 381 -9.42 -28.70 -5.21
N LEU A 382 -9.94 -27.63 -4.61
CA LEU A 382 -11.18 -27.65 -3.83
C LEU A 382 -12.15 -26.58 -4.32
N GLY A 383 -13.40 -26.98 -4.54
CA GLY A 383 -14.53 -26.06 -4.73
C GLY A 383 -14.41 -25.20 -5.97
N GLY A 384 -14.90 -23.96 -5.89
CA GLY A 384 -14.97 -23.00 -7.00
C GLY A 384 -16.31 -23.03 -7.73
N LYS A 385 -16.38 -22.29 -8.85
CA LYS A 385 -17.52 -22.24 -9.74
C LYS A 385 -17.22 -22.96 -11.05
N THR A 386 -18.16 -23.81 -11.49
CA THR A 386 -18.11 -24.51 -12.77
C THR A 386 -18.67 -23.67 -13.91
N ASP A 387 -18.61 -24.17 -15.15
CA ASP A 387 -19.10 -23.46 -16.35
C ASP A 387 -20.59 -23.06 -16.28
N ASP A 388 -21.40 -23.81 -15.52
CA ASP A 388 -22.80 -23.49 -15.22
C ASP A 388 -22.98 -22.38 -14.16
N LYS A 389 -21.87 -21.77 -13.72
CA LYS A 389 -21.78 -20.71 -12.70
C LYS A 389 -22.22 -21.14 -11.30
N LYS A 390 -22.42 -22.43 -11.06
CA LYS A 390 -22.76 -22.97 -9.73
C LYS A 390 -21.51 -23.28 -8.92
N CYS A 391 -21.64 -23.17 -7.60
CA CYS A 391 -20.57 -23.59 -6.71
C CYS A 391 -20.48 -25.12 -6.70
N THR A 392 -19.27 -25.68 -6.75
CA THR A 392 -19.05 -27.11 -6.63
C THR A 392 -18.52 -27.47 -5.25
N ASN A 393 -18.83 -28.66 -4.76
CA ASN A 393 -18.23 -29.24 -3.56
C ASN A 393 -17.14 -30.29 -3.87
N ARG A 394 -16.80 -30.48 -5.15
CA ARG A 394 -15.82 -31.48 -5.56
C ARG A 394 -14.42 -31.13 -5.08
N VAL A 395 -13.65 -32.17 -4.83
CA VAL A 395 -12.27 -32.11 -4.37
C VAL A 395 -11.47 -33.05 -5.24
N PHE A 396 -10.35 -32.57 -5.76
CA PHE A 396 -9.44 -33.38 -6.57
C PHE A 396 -8.06 -33.39 -5.95
N ILE A 397 -7.36 -34.51 -6.08
CA ILE A 397 -5.94 -34.65 -5.74
C ILE A 397 -5.15 -34.97 -7.01
N TYR A 398 -4.07 -34.24 -7.23
CA TYR A 398 -3.10 -34.48 -8.29
C TYR A 398 -1.85 -35.13 -7.71
N ASN A 399 -1.38 -36.19 -8.37
CA ASN A 399 -0.10 -36.81 -8.10
C ASN A 399 0.89 -36.48 -9.24
N PRO A 400 1.84 -35.55 -9.04
CA PRO A 400 2.83 -35.19 -10.06
C PRO A 400 3.66 -36.36 -10.59
N LYS A 401 3.93 -37.38 -9.75
CA LYS A 401 4.73 -38.56 -10.12
C LYS A 401 3.98 -39.52 -11.03
N LYS A 402 2.65 -39.52 -10.96
CA LYS A 402 1.77 -40.35 -11.81
C LYS A 402 1.14 -39.56 -12.96
N GLY A 403 1.09 -38.23 -12.84
CA GLY A 403 0.45 -37.35 -13.81
C GLY A 403 -1.08 -37.52 -13.85
N ASP A 404 -1.71 -37.93 -12.75
CA ASP A 404 -3.15 -38.20 -12.67
C ASP A 404 -3.86 -37.35 -11.61
N TRP A 405 -5.10 -36.97 -11.94
CA TRP A 405 -6.07 -36.40 -11.00
C TRP A 405 -7.01 -37.49 -10.51
N LYS A 406 -7.40 -37.43 -9.23
CA LYS A 406 -8.41 -38.31 -8.64
C LYS A 406 -9.43 -37.52 -7.85
N ASP A 407 -10.68 -37.95 -7.92
CA ASP A 407 -11.73 -37.46 -7.03
C ASP A 407 -11.46 -37.89 -5.58
N MET A 408 -11.70 -36.96 -4.68
CA MET A 408 -11.67 -37.14 -3.23
C MET A 408 -13.08 -36.96 -2.67
N PRO A 409 -13.34 -37.40 -1.42
CA PRO A 409 -14.62 -37.14 -0.77
C PRO A 409 -14.98 -35.64 -0.84
N PRO A 410 -16.20 -35.29 -1.30
CA PRO A 410 -16.59 -33.89 -1.51
C PRO A 410 -16.87 -33.18 -0.18
N MET A 411 -16.74 -31.85 -0.18
CA MET A 411 -17.16 -30.98 0.93
C MET A 411 -18.67 -31.10 1.16
N LYS A 412 -19.16 -30.76 2.36
CA LYS A 412 -20.61 -30.73 2.61
C LYS A 412 -21.26 -29.53 1.93
N ILE A 413 -20.62 -28.36 1.99
CA ILE A 413 -21.16 -27.11 1.45
C ILE A 413 -20.37 -26.73 0.19
N PRO A 414 -21.00 -26.70 -1.01
CA PRO A 414 -20.40 -26.16 -2.22
C PRO A 414 -20.03 -24.68 -2.05
N ARG A 415 -18.79 -24.30 -2.37
CA ARG A 415 -18.30 -22.94 -2.11
C ARG A 415 -17.22 -22.48 -3.11
N SER A 416 -17.09 -21.18 -3.27
CA SER A 416 -16.03 -20.49 -4.03
C SER A 416 -15.47 -19.32 -3.22
N MET A 417 -14.32 -18.77 -3.62
CA MET A 417 -13.70 -17.60 -2.97
C MET A 417 -13.56 -17.78 -1.44
N PHE A 418 -13.04 -18.91 -0.99
CA PHE A 418 -12.92 -19.28 0.44
C PHE A 418 -11.45 -19.42 0.84
N GLY A 419 -11.18 -19.40 2.15
CA GLY A 419 -9.82 -19.62 2.66
C GLY A 419 -9.49 -21.09 2.84
N VAL A 420 -8.25 -21.49 2.55
CA VAL A 420 -7.75 -22.86 2.75
C VAL A 420 -6.39 -22.87 3.44
N ALA A 421 -6.16 -23.81 4.35
CA ALA A 421 -4.83 -24.09 4.90
C ALA A 421 -4.68 -25.54 5.33
N ILE A 422 -3.44 -26.05 5.34
CA ILE A 422 -3.11 -27.27 6.07
C ILE A 422 -2.90 -26.92 7.53
N HIS A 423 -3.67 -27.53 8.44
CA HIS A 423 -3.48 -27.37 9.88
C HIS A 423 -3.59 -28.73 10.57
N LYS A 424 -2.55 -29.11 11.32
CA LYS A 424 -2.48 -30.37 12.10
C LYS A 424 -2.92 -31.62 11.32
N GLY A 425 -2.50 -31.72 10.06
CA GLY A 425 -2.82 -32.87 9.19
C GLY A 425 -4.21 -32.85 8.57
N LYS A 426 -4.92 -31.72 8.63
CA LYS A 426 -6.23 -31.52 8.00
C LYS A 426 -6.18 -30.39 6.98
N ILE A 427 -6.95 -30.50 5.90
CA ILE A 427 -7.23 -29.36 5.01
C ILE A 427 -8.42 -28.63 5.62
N VAL A 428 -8.18 -27.45 6.18
CA VAL A 428 -9.23 -26.59 6.75
C VAL A 428 -9.67 -25.59 5.70
N ILE A 429 -10.98 -25.46 5.52
CA ILE A 429 -11.61 -24.46 4.67
C ILE A 429 -12.52 -23.56 5.50
N ALA A 430 -12.54 -22.25 5.22
CA ALA A 430 -13.36 -21.29 5.95
C ALA A 430 -14.04 -20.28 5.03
N GLY A 431 -15.31 -20.02 5.33
CA GLY A 431 -16.15 -19.05 4.65
C GLY A 431 -16.35 -19.34 3.16
N GLY A 432 -16.48 -18.28 2.37
CA GLY A 432 -16.68 -18.33 0.93
C GLY A 432 -18.05 -17.84 0.48
N VAL A 433 -18.24 -17.87 -0.83
CA VAL A 433 -19.52 -17.65 -1.51
C VAL A 433 -20.13 -19.00 -1.85
N THR A 434 -21.37 -19.20 -1.43
CA THR A 434 -22.21 -20.38 -1.67
C THR A 434 -23.38 -20.01 -2.60
N GLU A 435 -24.31 -20.94 -2.84
CA GLU A 435 -25.55 -20.60 -3.56
C GLU A 435 -26.47 -19.67 -2.76
N ASP A 436 -26.37 -19.68 -1.43
CA ASP A 436 -27.19 -18.88 -0.51
C ASP A 436 -26.55 -17.52 -0.15
N GLY A 437 -25.37 -17.20 -0.68
CA GLY A 437 -24.62 -15.98 -0.38
C GLY A 437 -23.29 -16.25 0.36
N LEU A 438 -22.86 -15.30 1.19
CA LEU A 438 -21.65 -15.46 2.00
C LEU A 438 -21.85 -16.54 3.06
N SER A 439 -20.78 -17.22 3.46
CA SER A 439 -20.83 -18.26 4.49
C SER A 439 -19.81 -17.97 5.59
N SER A 440 -20.15 -18.37 6.81
CA SER A 440 -19.28 -18.46 7.98
C SER A 440 -18.74 -19.89 8.19
N SER A 441 -19.24 -20.87 7.44
CA SER A 441 -18.99 -22.28 7.72
C SER A 441 -17.50 -22.66 7.61
N VAL A 442 -17.05 -23.50 8.52
CA VAL A 442 -15.69 -24.04 8.54
C VAL A 442 -15.76 -25.57 8.50
N GLU A 443 -15.08 -26.17 7.54
CA GLU A 443 -14.97 -27.63 7.41
C GLU A 443 -13.51 -28.04 7.40
N ALA A 444 -13.22 -29.24 7.90
CA ALA A 444 -11.88 -29.82 7.84
C ALA A 444 -11.90 -31.22 7.23
N PHE A 445 -11.04 -31.45 6.25
CA PHE A 445 -10.79 -32.77 5.70
C PHE A 445 -9.60 -33.40 6.41
N ASP A 446 -9.85 -34.45 7.18
CA ASP A 446 -8.79 -35.21 7.84
C ASP A 446 -8.08 -36.11 6.83
N LEU A 447 -6.80 -35.82 6.55
CA LEU A 447 -5.99 -36.53 5.56
C LEU A 447 -5.64 -37.97 5.97
N THR A 448 -5.90 -38.36 7.21
CA THR A 448 -5.68 -39.73 7.72
C THR A 448 -6.93 -40.56 7.56
N THR A 449 -8.09 -40.01 7.94
CA THR A 449 -9.37 -40.74 7.89
C THR A 449 -10.12 -40.58 6.58
N ASN A 450 -9.70 -39.62 5.73
CA ASN A 450 -10.38 -39.22 4.49
C ASN A 450 -11.84 -38.83 4.71
N LYS A 451 -12.12 -38.06 5.77
CA LYS A 451 -13.47 -37.60 6.10
C LYS A 451 -13.51 -36.10 6.36
N TRP A 452 -14.62 -35.50 5.96
CA TRP A 452 -14.96 -34.13 6.30
C TRP A 452 -15.67 -34.06 7.65
N GLU A 453 -15.21 -33.15 8.49
CA GLU A 453 -15.84 -32.79 9.76
C GLU A 453 -16.15 -31.29 9.79
N ALA A 454 -17.17 -30.92 10.55
CA ALA A 454 -17.46 -29.51 10.81
C ALA A 454 -16.54 -29.00 11.92
N MET A 455 -16.04 -27.78 11.76
CA MET A 455 -15.35 -27.03 12.81
C MET A 455 -16.23 -25.87 13.27
N THR A 456 -15.78 -25.17 14.31
CA THR A 456 -16.42 -23.94 14.77
C THR A 456 -16.48 -22.92 13.65
N GLU A 457 -17.68 -22.43 13.38
CA GLU A 457 -17.92 -21.42 12.34
C GLU A 457 -17.12 -20.15 12.60
N PHE A 458 -16.73 -19.49 11.51
CA PHE A 458 -16.04 -18.22 11.57
C PHE A 458 -17.01 -17.13 12.08
N PRO A 459 -16.58 -16.16 12.92
CA PRO A 459 -17.51 -15.24 13.58
C PRO A 459 -18.31 -14.29 12.68
N GLN A 460 -18.00 -14.25 11.39
CA GLN A 460 -18.68 -13.41 10.40
C GLN A 460 -18.70 -14.13 9.05
N GLU A 461 -19.78 -14.02 8.28
CA GLU A 461 -19.81 -14.54 6.91
C GLU A 461 -18.89 -13.70 6.02
N ARG A 462 -17.92 -14.36 5.35
CA ARG A 462 -16.96 -13.67 4.48
C ARG A 462 -16.56 -14.47 3.27
N SER A 463 -16.29 -13.78 2.18
CA SER A 463 -15.53 -14.31 1.05
C SER A 463 -14.06 -13.90 1.15
N SER A 464 -13.19 -14.58 0.40
CA SER A 464 -11.77 -14.33 0.25
C SER A 464 -10.98 -14.27 1.58
N ILE A 465 -11.42 -15.03 2.59
CA ILE A 465 -10.63 -15.22 3.82
C ILE A 465 -9.28 -15.83 3.44
N SER A 466 -8.19 -15.31 3.99
CA SER A 466 -6.88 -15.97 3.90
C SER A 466 -6.62 -16.79 5.15
N LEU A 467 -6.56 -18.12 5.02
CA LEU A 467 -6.15 -19.01 6.11
C LEU A 467 -4.65 -19.27 6.05
N VAL A 468 -3.96 -19.16 7.18
CA VAL A 468 -2.54 -19.49 7.29
C VAL A 468 -2.26 -20.32 8.54
N SER A 469 -1.47 -21.39 8.40
CA SER A 469 -0.94 -22.14 9.54
C SER A 469 0.47 -21.65 9.85
N LEU A 470 0.66 -21.10 11.04
CA LEU A 470 1.92 -20.53 11.49
C LEU A 470 2.26 -21.04 12.89
N ALA A 471 3.44 -21.65 13.03
CA ALA A 471 3.97 -22.16 14.30
C ALA A 471 2.95 -23.03 15.10
N GLY A 472 2.19 -23.88 14.39
CA GLY A 472 1.23 -24.80 15.00
C GLY A 472 -0.12 -24.17 15.37
N SER A 473 -0.35 -22.89 15.04
CA SER A 473 -1.63 -22.20 15.19
C SER A 473 -2.25 -21.89 13.82
N LEU A 474 -3.58 -21.90 13.74
CA LEU A 474 -4.31 -21.49 12.54
C LEU A 474 -4.79 -20.05 12.70
N TYR A 475 -4.58 -19.24 11.66
CA TYR A 475 -5.04 -17.86 11.59
C TYR A 475 -5.95 -17.67 10.40
N ALA A 476 -6.96 -16.81 10.57
CA ALA A 476 -7.79 -16.28 9.50
C ALA A 476 -7.53 -14.78 9.38
N ILE A 477 -7.25 -14.33 8.16
CA ILE A 477 -6.82 -12.97 7.86
C ILE A 477 -7.71 -12.42 6.76
N SER A 478 -8.18 -11.20 6.97
CA SER A 478 -8.92 -10.42 5.98
C SER A 478 -10.24 -11.06 5.48
N GLY A 479 -10.70 -10.67 4.30
CA GLY A 479 -11.89 -11.14 3.61
C GLY A 479 -12.94 -10.04 3.42
N PHE A 480 -13.92 -10.28 2.55
CA PHE A 480 -15.03 -9.37 2.29
C PHE A 480 -16.28 -9.81 3.03
N ALA A 481 -16.83 -8.91 3.84
CA ALA A 481 -18.09 -9.11 4.56
C ALA A 481 -19.16 -8.14 4.05
N MET A 482 -20.43 -8.48 4.20
CA MET A 482 -21.50 -7.48 4.06
C MET A 482 -21.52 -6.60 5.30
N ILE A 483 -21.20 -5.32 5.14
CA ILE A 483 -21.21 -4.34 6.23
C ILE A 483 -22.30 -3.32 5.96
N GLN A 484 -23.08 -3.01 6.99
CA GLN A 484 -24.04 -1.90 6.93
C GLN A 484 -23.25 -0.58 6.96
N LEU A 485 -23.36 0.17 5.88
CA LEU A 485 -22.82 1.52 5.75
C LEU A 485 -23.68 2.51 6.54
N ASP A 486 -23.16 3.70 6.77
CA ASP A 486 -23.89 4.78 7.45
C ASP A 486 -25.19 5.18 6.72
N SER A 487 -25.29 4.87 5.42
CA SER A 487 -26.51 5.00 4.60
C SER A 487 -27.60 3.97 4.91
N GLN A 488 -27.35 3.07 5.87
CA GLN A 488 -28.16 1.87 6.18
C GLN A 488 -28.18 0.80 5.08
N GLU A 489 -27.47 1.02 3.97
CA GLU A 489 -27.28 0.03 2.91
C GLU A 489 -26.19 -0.97 3.27
N PHE A 490 -26.32 -2.20 2.81
CA PHE A 490 -25.28 -3.22 2.98
C PHE A 490 -24.39 -3.26 1.75
N ALA A 491 -23.07 -3.14 1.94
CA ALA A 491 -22.10 -3.25 0.86
C ALA A 491 -20.99 -4.28 1.20
N PRO A 492 -20.49 -5.04 0.20
CA PRO A 492 -19.31 -5.87 0.37
C PRO A 492 -18.10 -4.99 0.70
N THR A 493 -17.53 -5.17 1.89
CA THR A 493 -16.41 -4.38 2.39
C THR A 493 -15.29 -5.29 2.85
N GLU A 494 -14.05 -4.97 2.45
CA GLU A 494 -12.87 -5.69 2.92
C GLU A 494 -12.62 -5.40 4.41
N VAL A 495 -12.52 -6.45 5.21
CA VAL A 495 -12.25 -6.35 6.65
C VAL A 495 -10.85 -6.85 6.92
N ASN A 496 -9.89 -5.95 7.13
CA ASN A 496 -8.48 -6.30 7.30
C ASN A 496 -8.12 -6.69 8.74
N ASP A 497 -8.84 -7.62 9.36
CA ASP A 497 -8.57 -8.10 10.72
C ASP A 497 -7.79 -9.44 10.72
N ILE A 498 -7.36 -9.86 11.92
CA ILE A 498 -6.69 -11.15 12.15
C ILE A 498 -7.40 -11.87 13.29
N TRP A 499 -7.77 -13.12 13.04
CA TRP A 499 -8.32 -14.05 14.00
C TRP A 499 -7.38 -15.25 14.15
N LYS A 500 -7.36 -15.83 15.35
CA LYS A 500 -6.63 -17.06 15.66
C LYS A 500 -7.62 -18.12 16.12
N TYR A 501 -7.49 -19.34 15.60
CA TYR A 501 -8.24 -20.48 16.11
C TYR A 501 -7.54 -21.05 17.35
N GLU A 502 -8.27 -21.13 18.47
CA GLU A 502 -7.81 -21.75 19.71
C GLU A 502 -8.23 -23.23 19.72
N ASP A 503 -7.31 -24.13 19.33
CA ASP A 503 -7.61 -25.56 19.17
C ASP A 503 -8.19 -26.22 20.43
N ASP A 504 -7.71 -25.85 21.62
CA ASP A 504 -8.12 -26.48 22.89
C ASP A 504 -9.57 -26.15 23.25
N LYS A 505 -10.02 -24.94 22.92
CA LYS A 505 -11.37 -24.45 23.20
C LYS A 505 -12.32 -24.60 22.01
N LYS A 506 -11.77 -24.81 20.81
CA LYS A 506 -12.49 -24.78 19.54
C LYS A 506 -13.23 -23.45 19.34
N GLU A 507 -12.52 -22.33 19.48
CA GLU A 507 -13.10 -20.99 19.28
C GLU A 507 -12.18 -20.10 18.42
N TRP A 508 -12.77 -19.08 17.80
CA TRP A 508 -12.02 -18.04 17.08
C TRP A 508 -11.82 -16.84 18.00
N ALA A 509 -10.56 -16.51 18.28
CA ALA A 509 -10.17 -15.35 19.07
C ALA A 509 -9.68 -14.21 18.16
N GLY A 510 -10.27 -13.02 18.30
CA GLY A 510 -9.84 -11.83 17.58
C GLY A 510 -8.48 -11.37 18.09
N MET A 511 -7.48 -11.31 17.21
CA MET A 511 -6.10 -10.92 17.55
C MET A 511 -5.83 -9.44 17.26
N LEU A 512 -6.30 -8.97 16.11
CA LEU A 512 -6.00 -7.62 15.61
C LEU A 512 -7.18 -7.12 14.77
N LYS A 513 -7.74 -5.96 15.12
CA LYS A 513 -8.93 -5.40 14.45
C LYS A 513 -8.64 -4.82 13.06
N GLU A 514 -7.41 -4.36 12.80
CA GLU A 514 -7.01 -3.79 11.51
C GLU A 514 -5.50 -3.90 11.26
N ILE A 515 -5.09 -4.61 10.21
CA ILE A 515 -3.74 -4.63 9.67
C ILE A 515 -3.75 -4.01 8.26
N ARG A 516 -3.29 -2.76 8.15
CA ARG A 516 -3.34 -1.99 6.90
C ARG A 516 -2.62 -2.64 5.71
N TYR A 517 -1.64 -3.50 5.99
CA TYR A 517 -0.88 -4.23 4.97
C TYR A 517 -1.64 -5.41 4.36
N ALA A 518 -2.82 -5.79 4.88
CA ALA A 518 -3.60 -6.89 4.33
C ALA A 518 -4.55 -6.49 3.19
N SER A 519 -4.72 -5.20 2.90
CA SER A 519 -5.65 -4.75 1.86
C SER A 519 -5.17 -5.19 0.48
N GLY A 520 -5.98 -5.99 -0.22
CA GLY A 520 -5.63 -6.62 -1.50
C GLY A 520 -4.46 -7.61 -1.40
N ALA A 521 -4.02 -7.99 -0.20
CA ALA A 521 -2.84 -8.82 -0.02
C ALA A 521 -3.15 -10.31 -0.07
N SER A 522 -2.25 -11.09 -0.67
CA SER A 522 -2.16 -12.52 -0.40
C SER A 522 -1.36 -12.75 0.88
N CYS A 523 -1.80 -13.70 1.71
CA CYS A 523 -1.15 -14.00 2.99
C CYS A 523 -0.48 -15.36 2.95
N LEU A 524 0.79 -15.42 3.39
CA LEU A 524 1.58 -16.65 3.41
C LEU A 524 2.29 -16.81 4.76
N ALA A 525 2.39 -18.05 5.25
CA ALA A 525 3.29 -18.40 6.33
C ALA A 525 4.67 -18.72 5.76
N THR A 526 5.70 -17.97 6.16
CA THR A 526 7.07 -18.18 5.68
C THR A 526 8.09 -17.98 6.80
N ARG A 527 9.28 -18.56 6.63
CA ARG A 527 10.41 -18.43 7.56
C ARG A 527 11.33 -17.32 7.05
N LEU A 528 11.44 -16.24 7.81
CA LEU A 528 12.25 -15.09 7.45
C LEU A 528 13.43 -14.93 8.40
N ASN A 529 14.57 -14.45 7.87
CA ASN A 529 15.67 -13.99 8.69
C ASN A 529 15.36 -12.56 9.17
N LEU A 530 15.11 -12.40 10.48
CA LEU A 530 14.75 -11.10 11.07
C LEU A 530 15.78 -10.01 10.81
N PHE A 531 17.07 -10.34 10.68
CA PHE A 531 18.13 -9.37 10.40
C PHE A 531 18.13 -8.85 8.97
N LYS A 532 17.42 -9.51 8.06
CA LYS A 532 17.20 -9.07 6.68
C LYS A 532 15.97 -8.17 6.55
N LEU A 533 15.14 -8.07 7.59
CA LEU A 533 13.95 -7.23 7.56
C LEU A 533 14.33 -5.77 7.82
N SER A 534 13.77 -4.88 7.00
CA SER A 534 13.82 -3.45 7.23
C SER A 534 12.71 -3.05 8.20
N LYS A 535 13.02 -2.15 9.14
CA LYS A 535 11.98 -1.52 9.96
C LYS A 535 11.13 -0.65 9.03
N LEU A 536 9.82 -0.89 9.04
CA LEU A 536 8.83 -0.09 8.33
C LEU A 536 8.72 1.32 8.90
#